data_AF-A0A8G2CNN9-F1
#
_entry.id   AF-A0A8G2CNN9-F1
#
_cell.length_a   1.000
_cell.length_b   1.000
_cell.length_c   1.000
_cell.angle_alpha   90.00
_cell.angle_beta   90.00
_cell.angle_gamma   90.00
#
_symmetry.space_group_name_H-M   'P 1'
#
loop_
_entity.id
_entity.type
_entity.pdbx_description
1 polymer ?
#
loop_
_entity_poly.entity_id
_entity_poly.type
_entity_poly.pdbx_seq_one_letter_code
_entity_poly.pdbx_strand_id
1 'polypeptide(L)'
;MKAIAAIFVVCLMPCAALAATPAEIAAGQKIAETTTLGNCDACHMFQGADEAGNIGPVLKDVRAMVPDRKLFYAIIYDEEARNPQTIMPAFGKNQILTPKQINEVIDFMYTK
;
A
#
# COMPACT_ATOMS: atom_id res chain seq x y z
N MET A 1 -24.63 -9.71 55.13
CA MET A 1 -24.75 -9.63 53.66
C MET A 1 -24.10 -8.32 53.21
N LYS A 2 -22.90 -8.36 52.64
CA LYS A 2 -22.24 -7.19 52.03
C LYS A 2 -21.87 -7.60 50.61
N ALA A 3 -22.57 -7.05 49.63
CA ALA A 3 -22.27 -7.26 48.22
C ALA A 3 -21.06 -6.40 47.86
N ILE A 4 -19.96 -7.03 47.43
CA ILE A 4 -18.81 -6.37 46.84
C ILE A 4 -19.08 -6.33 45.34
N ALA A 5 -19.40 -5.15 44.81
CA ALA A 5 -19.50 -4.93 43.38
C ALA A 5 -18.08 -4.82 42.79
N ALA A 6 -17.67 -5.81 42.01
CA ALA A 6 -16.45 -5.75 41.22
C ALA A 6 -16.69 -4.87 39.99
N ILE A 7 -16.06 -3.70 39.94
CA ILE A 7 -16.05 -2.83 38.77
C ILE A 7 -15.02 -3.40 37.78
N PHE A 8 -15.51 -4.04 36.72
CA PHE A 8 -14.70 -4.36 35.54
C PHE A 8 -14.47 -3.07 34.76
N VAL A 9 -13.27 -2.50 34.86
CA VAL A 9 -12.83 -1.42 33.97
C VAL A 9 -12.43 -2.07 32.63
N VAL A 10 -13.35 -2.07 31.67
CA VAL A 10 -13.03 -2.40 30.28
C VAL A 10 -12.27 -1.20 29.70
N CYS A 11 -10.96 -1.36 29.57
CA CYS A 11 -10.10 -0.38 28.91
C CYS A 11 -10.41 -0.43 27.40
N LEU A 12 -11.23 0.51 26.92
CA LEU A 12 -11.45 0.77 25.50
C LEU A 12 -10.18 1.41 24.94
N MET A 13 -9.24 0.56 24.51
CA MET A 13 -8.07 1.02 23.78
C MET A 13 -8.52 1.46 22.37
N PRO A 14 -8.32 2.72 21.96
CA PRO A 14 -8.67 3.14 20.62
C PRO A 14 -7.74 2.42 19.64
N CYS A 15 -8.33 1.68 18.71
CA CYS A 15 -7.62 1.11 17.56
C CYS A 15 -7.28 2.26 16.60
N ALA A 16 -6.39 3.16 17.00
CA ALA A 16 -5.82 4.15 16.10
C ALA A 16 -4.95 3.40 15.09
N ALA A 17 -5.33 3.44 13.82
CA ALA A 17 -4.46 2.97 12.75
C ALA A 17 -3.14 3.75 12.84
N LEU A 18 -2.05 3.05 13.16
CA LEU A 18 -0.72 3.65 13.22
C LEU A 18 -0.38 4.16 11.81
N ALA A 19 -0.02 5.44 11.73
CA ALA A 19 0.55 5.99 10.51
C ALA A 19 1.87 5.26 10.20
N ALA A 20 2.14 5.04 8.91
CA ALA A 20 3.38 4.42 8.48
C ALA A 20 4.60 5.23 8.95
N THR A 21 5.61 4.52 9.44
CA THR A 21 6.88 5.11 9.85
C THR A 21 7.67 5.58 8.63
N PRO A 22 8.60 6.54 8.79
CA PRO A 22 9.51 6.92 7.71
C PRO A 22 10.30 5.74 7.13
N ALA A 23 10.61 4.72 7.96
CA ALA A 23 11.31 3.53 7.53
C ALA A 23 10.45 2.64 6.59
N GLU A 24 9.16 2.48 6.89
CA GLU A 24 8.23 1.75 6.03
C GLU A 24 8.00 2.46 4.70
N ILE A 25 7.89 3.80 4.72
CA ILE A 25 7.80 4.62 3.50
C ILE A 25 9.07 4.46 2.64
N ALA A 26 10.25 4.53 3.25
CA ALA A 26 11.51 4.33 2.53
C ALA A 26 11.66 2.89 1.99
N ALA A 27 11.18 1.88 2.73
CA ALA A 27 11.14 0.50 2.25
C ALA A 27 10.21 0.37 1.03
N GLY A 28 9.03 1.01 1.07
CA GLY A 28 8.08 1.08 -0.03
C GLY A 28 8.68 1.70 -1.29
N GLN A 29 9.41 2.81 -1.14
CA GLN A 29 10.14 3.44 -2.24
C GLN A 29 11.13 2.47 -2.89
N LYS A 30 11.99 1.86 -2.08
CA LYS A 30 12.97 0.91 -2.57
C LYS A 30 12.33 -0.26 -3.32
N ILE A 31 11.20 -0.77 -2.84
CA ILE A 31 10.44 -1.83 -3.53
C ILE A 31 9.92 -1.32 -4.88
N ALA A 32 9.36 -0.10 -4.91
CA ALA A 32 8.81 0.51 -6.12
C ALA A 32 9.87 0.75 -7.21
N GLU A 33 11.12 1.00 -6.85
CA GLU A 33 12.22 1.32 -7.79
C GLU A 33 13.15 0.11 -8.07
N THR A 34 12.94 -1.03 -7.42
CA THR A 34 13.77 -2.23 -7.62
C THR A 34 13.22 -3.11 -8.74
N THR A 35 14.04 -3.35 -9.78
CA THR A 35 13.69 -4.15 -10.97
C THR A 35 13.22 -5.58 -10.70
N THR A 36 13.76 -6.22 -9.66
CA THR A 36 13.39 -7.58 -9.25
C THR A 36 12.23 -7.64 -8.25
N LEU A 37 11.65 -6.48 -7.90
CA LEU A 37 10.53 -6.36 -6.97
C LEU A 37 9.34 -5.65 -7.64
N GLY A 38 9.05 -4.41 -7.25
CA GLY A 38 7.88 -3.66 -7.72
C GLY A 38 8.09 -3.04 -9.10
N ASN A 39 9.29 -2.51 -9.38
CA ASN A 39 9.65 -1.87 -10.65
C ASN A 39 8.54 -0.98 -11.23
N CYS A 40 7.88 -0.22 -10.35
CA CYS A 40 6.68 0.53 -10.64
C CYS A 40 6.97 1.72 -11.55
N ASP A 41 8.13 2.33 -11.35
CA ASP A 41 8.64 3.50 -12.08
C ASP A 41 8.98 3.20 -13.55
N ALA A 42 9.31 1.95 -13.87
CA ALA A 42 9.45 1.50 -15.26
C ALA A 42 8.16 1.68 -16.09
N CYS A 43 6.98 1.68 -15.45
CA CYS A 43 5.70 1.90 -16.13
C CYS A 43 5.02 3.21 -15.76
N HIS A 44 5.22 3.71 -14.55
CA HIS A 44 4.48 4.84 -13.98
C HIS A 44 5.40 5.98 -13.58
N MET A 45 5.15 7.18 -14.09
CA MET A 45 5.75 8.39 -13.54
C MET A 45 5.09 8.79 -12.22
N PHE A 46 5.90 9.10 -11.20
CA PHE A 46 5.52 9.79 -9.97
C PHE A 46 6.62 10.78 -9.54
N GLN A 47 6.33 11.67 -8.59
CA GLN A 47 7.33 12.64 -8.13
C GLN A 47 8.53 11.94 -7.49
N GLY A 48 9.71 12.17 -8.09
CA GLY A 48 10.98 11.60 -7.65
C GLY A 48 11.21 10.16 -8.09
N ALA A 49 10.50 9.67 -9.10
CA ALA A 49 10.79 8.39 -9.73
C ALA A 49 12.17 8.42 -10.41
N ASP A 50 12.94 7.35 -10.26
CA ASP A 50 14.25 7.18 -10.91
C ASP A 50 14.07 6.96 -12.41
N GLU A 51 13.12 6.11 -12.79
CA GLU A 51 12.64 5.96 -14.16
C GLU A 51 11.25 6.61 -14.31
N ALA A 52 11.03 7.36 -15.40
CA ALA A 52 9.75 8.05 -15.64
C ALA A 52 8.94 7.35 -16.74
N GLY A 53 8.55 6.10 -16.48
CA GLY A 53 7.74 5.30 -17.39
C GLY A 53 6.39 5.97 -17.75
N ASN A 54 5.89 5.67 -18.95
CA ASN A 54 4.67 6.27 -19.50
C ASN A 54 3.66 5.23 -20.03
N ILE A 55 3.82 3.98 -19.61
CA ILE A 55 2.95 2.86 -20.00
C ILE A 55 1.66 2.89 -19.16
N GLY A 56 1.82 3.07 -17.85
CA GLY A 56 0.72 3.26 -16.91
C GLY A 56 0.34 4.73 -16.75
N PRO A 57 -0.79 5.03 -16.07
CA PRO A 57 -1.14 6.39 -15.71
C PRO A 57 -0.08 7.05 -14.83
N VAL A 58 0.05 8.38 -14.95
CA VAL A 58 0.85 9.19 -14.03
C VAL A 58 0.24 9.09 -12.62
N LEU A 59 1.07 8.78 -11.64
CA LEU A 59 0.70 8.60 -10.23
C LEU A 59 1.02 9.88 -9.45
N LYS A 60 0.14 10.87 -9.59
CA LYS A 60 0.22 12.16 -8.90
C LYS A 60 -0.95 12.30 -7.92
N ASP A 61 -0.67 12.59 -6.66
CA ASP A 61 -1.69 12.63 -5.60
C ASP A 61 -2.48 11.31 -5.53
N VAL A 62 -1.74 10.22 -5.33
CA VAL A 62 -2.30 8.86 -5.41
C VAL A 62 -3.39 8.64 -4.35
N ARG A 63 -3.28 9.32 -3.21
CA ARG A 63 -4.29 9.28 -2.15
C ARG A 63 -5.62 9.88 -2.63
N ALA A 64 -5.61 10.91 -3.48
CA ALA A 64 -6.83 11.42 -4.09
C ALA A 64 -7.37 10.48 -5.18
N MET A 65 -6.49 9.83 -5.95
CA MET A 65 -6.88 8.89 -7.01
C MET A 65 -7.54 7.61 -6.46
N VAL A 66 -6.96 7.02 -5.40
CA VAL A 66 -7.42 5.76 -4.79
C VAL A 66 -7.41 5.89 -3.26
N PRO A 67 -8.40 6.60 -2.67
CA PRO A 67 -8.44 6.86 -1.23
C PRO A 67 -8.74 5.61 -0.39
N ASP A 68 -9.44 4.63 -0.98
CA ASP A 68 -9.66 3.34 -0.32
C ASP A 68 -8.39 2.48 -0.41
N ARG A 69 -7.69 2.36 0.71
CA ARG A 69 -6.49 1.54 0.84
C ARG A 69 -6.74 0.07 0.49
N LYS A 70 -7.92 -0.48 0.81
CA LYS A 70 -8.23 -1.89 0.50
C LYS A 70 -8.36 -2.09 -0.99
N LEU A 71 -8.98 -1.13 -1.69
CA LEU A 71 -9.03 -1.12 -3.15
C LEU A 71 -7.61 -1.01 -3.73
N PHE A 72 -6.77 -0.11 -3.21
CA PHE A 72 -5.41 0.02 -3.73
C PHE A 72 -4.56 -1.23 -3.49
N TYR A 73 -4.72 -1.88 -2.33
CA TYR A 73 -4.13 -3.18 -2.06
C TYR A 73 -4.61 -4.23 -3.07
N ALA A 74 -5.91 -4.30 -3.36
CA ALA A 74 -6.45 -5.25 -4.33
C ALA A 74 -5.90 -5.02 -5.74
N ILE A 75 -5.75 -3.76 -6.16
CA ILE A 75 -5.13 -3.37 -7.44
C ILE A 75 -3.70 -3.91 -7.52
N ILE A 76 -2.85 -3.64 -6.51
CA ILE A 76 -1.46 -4.11 -6.53
C ILE A 76 -1.38 -5.64 -6.38
N TYR A 77 -2.29 -6.24 -5.62
CA TYR A 77 -2.31 -7.68 -5.39
C TYR A 77 -2.68 -8.48 -6.66
N ASP A 78 -3.75 -8.08 -7.34
CA ASP A 78 -4.27 -8.72 -8.56
C ASP A 78 -5.13 -7.74 -9.38
N GLU A 79 -4.49 -6.88 -10.17
CA GLU A 79 -5.21 -5.95 -11.05
C GLU A 79 -6.01 -6.66 -12.15
N GLU A 80 -5.64 -7.90 -12.52
CA GLU A 80 -6.39 -8.70 -13.52
C GLU A 80 -7.84 -8.96 -13.07
N ALA A 81 -8.08 -9.02 -11.75
CA ALA A 81 -9.42 -9.21 -11.19
C ALA A 81 -10.35 -8.02 -11.49
N ARG A 82 -9.81 -6.81 -11.66
CA ARG A 82 -10.56 -5.59 -12.00
C ARG A 82 -10.50 -5.28 -13.50
N ASN A 83 -9.33 -5.48 -14.11
CA ASN A 83 -9.07 -5.24 -15.52
C ASN A 83 -8.31 -6.44 -16.13
N PRO A 84 -9.01 -7.41 -16.74
CA PRO A 84 -8.39 -8.58 -17.35
C PRO A 84 -7.47 -8.29 -18.56
N GLN A 85 -7.43 -7.05 -19.04
CA GLN A 85 -6.55 -6.62 -20.14
C GLN A 85 -5.38 -5.77 -19.63
N THR A 86 -5.22 -5.64 -18.32
CA THR A 86 -4.07 -4.96 -17.72
C THR A 86 -2.77 -5.67 -18.10
N ILE A 87 -1.71 -4.87 -18.18
CA ILE A 87 -0.33 -5.38 -18.20
C ILE A 87 0.38 -5.12 -16.87
N MET A 88 -0.27 -4.45 -15.92
CA MET A 88 0.24 -4.30 -14.57
C MET A 88 0.35 -5.69 -13.92
N PRO A 89 1.54 -6.11 -13.46
CA PRO A 89 1.72 -7.44 -12.88
C PRO A 89 0.82 -7.65 -11.65
N ALA A 90 0.25 -8.85 -11.51
CA ALA A 90 -0.47 -9.26 -10.31
C ALA A 90 0.53 -9.62 -9.18
N PHE A 91 1.13 -8.60 -8.54
CA PHE A 91 2.30 -8.75 -7.67
C PHE A 91 2.06 -9.70 -6.49
N GLY A 92 0.88 -9.64 -5.88
CA GLY A 92 0.54 -10.49 -4.74
C GLY A 92 0.17 -11.91 -5.15
N LYS A 93 -0.69 -12.05 -6.18
CA LYS A 93 -1.12 -13.35 -6.73
C LYS A 93 0.06 -14.17 -7.26
N ASN A 94 1.00 -13.51 -7.94
CA ASN A 94 2.19 -14.15 -8.50
C ASN A 94 3.35 -14.21 -7.51
N GLN A 95 3.12 -13.85 -6.24
CA GLN A 95 4.08 -13.96 -5.13
C GLN A 95 5.37 -13.14 -5.35
N ILE A 96 5.31 -12.09 -6.17
CA ILE A 96 6.42 -11.16 -6.39
C ILE A 96 6.63 -10.31 -5.14
N LEU A 97 5.53 -9.83 -4.54
CA LEU A 97 5.54 -9.05 -3.30
C LEU A 97 4.73 -9.74 -2.21
N THR A 98 5.26 -9.71 -0.99
CA THR A 98 4.52 -10.13 0.21
C THR A 98 3.44 -9.12 0.59
N PRO A 99 2.43 -9.51 1.39
CA PRO A 99 1.42 -8.57 1.90
C PRO A 99 2.01 -7.35 2.61
N LYS A 100 3.11 -7.53 3.33
CA LYS A 100 3.83 -6.43 3.99
C LYS A 100 4.41 -5.46 2.97
N GLN A 101 5.13 -5.97 1.97
CA GLN A 101 5.73 -5.15 0.92
C GLN A 101 4.68 -4.37 0.12
N ILE A 102 3.54 -4.98 -0.18
CA ILE A 102 2.42 -4.27 -0.86
C ILE A 102 1.95 -3.09 0.00
N ASN A 103 1.79 -3.29 1.31
CA ASN A 103 1.40 -2.20 2.21
C ASN A 103 2.45 -1.08 2.25
N GLU A 104 3.74 -1.42 2.33
CA GLU A 104 4.83 -0.44 2.29
C GLU A 104 4.83 0.37 0.98
N VAL A 105 4.60 -0.28 -0.16
CA VAL A 105 4.44 0.41 -1.46
C VAL A 105 3.24 1.37 -1.43
N ILE A 106 2.10 0.95 -0.87
CA ILE A 106 0.94 1.84 -0.75
C ILE A 106 1.26 3.05 0.15
N ASP A 107 1.93 2.82 1.28
CA ASP A 107 2.32 3.89 2.20
C ASP A 107 3.22 4.90 1.50
N PHE A 108 4.19 4.43 0.71
CA PHE A 108 5.02 5.28 -0.14
C PHE A 108 4.21 6.03 -1.20
N MET A 109 3.36 5.33 -1.96
CA MET A 109 2.55 5.93 -3.03
C MET A 109 1.61 7.01 -2.49
N TYR A 110 1.08 6.85 -1.28
CA TYR A 110 0.27 7.87 -0.62
C TYR A 110 1.03 9.13 -0.17
N THR A 111 2.36 9.17 -0.36
CA THR A 111 3.16 10.39 -0.22
C THR A 111 3.40 11.12 -1.55
N LYS A 112 2.92 10.56 -2.67
CA LYS A 112 3.10 11.08 -4.04
C LYS A 112 1.84 11.75 -4.59
#